data_AF-A0A6G0NIQ0-F1
#
_entry.id   AF-A0A6G0NIQ0-F1
#
_cell.length_a   1.000
_cell.length_b   1.000
_cell.length_c   1.000
_cell.angle_alpha   90.00
_cell.angle_beta   90.00
_cell.angle_gamma   90.00
#
_symmetry.space_group_name_H-M   'P 1'
#
loop_
_entity.id
_entity.type
_entity.pdbx_description
1 polymer ?
#
loop_
_entity_poly.entity_id
_entity_poly.type
_entity_poly.pdbx_seq_one_letter_code
_entity_poly.pdbx_strand_id
1 'polypeptide(L)'
;MPQVSLTKSQQLRLCEQHKKHPTLHCVELAAWCQETFRLPAPPGKITVSRILRQKAVLRRIEIDYRGDLCRMRAPHMRLLERHLVEFLTLFEEWLLQSSRYP
;
A
#
# COMPACT_ATOMS: atom_id res chain seq x y z
N MET A 1 1.17 21.38 5.97
CA MET A 1 2.10 20.24 6.00
C MET A 1 1.43 19.06 5.30
N PRO A 2 1.95 18.54 4.17
CA PRO A 2 1.34 17.40 3.49
C PRO A 2 1.37 16.18 4.41
N GLN A 3 0.21 15.58 4.67
CA GLN A 3 0.10 14.38 5.49
C GLN A 3 0.41 13.16 4.63
N VAL A 4 1.56 12.54 4.86
CA VAL A 4 1.92 11.28 4.20
C VAL A 4 1.13 10.14 4.83
N SER A 5 0.25 9.50 4.05
CA SER A 5 -0.49 8.32 4.50
C SER A 5 0.31 7.05 4.21
N LEU A 6 0.57 6.26 5.25
CA LEU A 6 1.15 4.93 5.10
C LEU A 6 0.07 3.92 4.70
N THR A 7 0.37 3.04 3.74
CA THR A 7 -0.46 1.87 3.40
C THR A 7 -0.52 0.86 4.56
N LYS A 8 -1.52 -0.02 4.59
CA LYS A 8 -1.63 -1.02 5.68
C LYS A 8 -0.40 -1.92 5.75
N SER A 9 0.17 -2.30 4.61
CA SER A 9 1.40 -3.11 4.55
C SER A 9 2.60 -2.37 5.16
N GLN A 10 2.76 -1.08 4.89
CA GLN A 10 3.80 -0.24 5.50
C GLN A 10 3.57 -0.07 7.01
N GLN A 11 2.31 0.11 7.43
CA GLN A 11 1.94 0.19 8.85
C GLN A 11 2.27 -1.12 9.59
N LEU A 12 2.03 -2.28 8.98
CA LEU A 12 2.40 -3.58 9.54
C LEU A 12 3.93 -3.72 9.68
N ARG A 13 4.69 -3.38 8.63
CA ARG A 13 6.16 -3.37 8.68
C ARG A 13 6.70 -2.44 9.78
N LEU A 14 6.09 -1.27 9.96
CA LEU A 14 6.41 -0.36 11.05
C LEU A 14 6.17 -1.01 12.43
N CYS A 15 5.03 -1.69 12.59
CA CYS A 15 4.72 -2.43 13.82
C CYS A 15 5.65 -3.61 14.11
N GLU A 16 6.24 -4.20 13.07
CA GLU A 16 7.29 -5.22 13.19
C GLU A 16 8.63 -4.61 13.57
N GLN A 17 9.00 -3.49 12.97
CA GLN A 17 10.22 -2.76 13.30
C GLN A 17 10.23 -2.31 14.77
N HIS A 18 9.13 -1.74 15.26
CA HIS A 18 8.96 -1.40 16.67
C HIS A 18 8.96 -2.65 17.58
N LYS A 19 8.57 -3.83 17.08
CA LYS A 19 8.68 -5.08 17.85
C LYS A 19 10.15 -5.50 18.00
N LYS A 20 10.96 -5.31 16.95
CA LYS A 20 12.41 -5.62 16.97
C LYS A 20 13.18 -4.62 17.84
N HIS A 21 12.76 -3.36 17.87
CA HIS A 21 13.38 -2.30 18.65
C HIS A 21 12.33 -1.48 19.42
N PRO A 22 11.84 -1.99 20.57
CA PRO A 22 10.78 -1.34 21.35
C PRO A 22 11.21 -0.05 22.05
N THR A 23 12.51 0.23 22.10
CA THR A 23 13.07 1.46 22.68
C THR A 23 13.08 2.64 21.71
N LEU A 24 12.85 2.41 20.40
CA LEU A 24 12.88 3.48 19.41
C LEU A 24 11.73 4.45 19.61
N HIS A 25 12.05 5.74 19.59
CA HIS A 25 11.06 6.79 19.76
C HIS A 25 10.28 7.02 18.46
N CYS A 26 9.05 7.57 18.57
CA CYS A 26 8.17 7.77 17.41
C CYS A 26 8.78 8.64 16.29
N VAL A 27 9.75 9.50 16.63
CA VAL A 27 10.46 10.36 15.66
C VAL A 27 11.45 9.54 14.84
N GLU A 28 12.18 8.63 15.48
CA GLU A 28 13.14 7.73 14.82
C GLU A 28 12.41 6.74 13.91
N LEU A 29 11.27 6.23 14.36
CA LEU A 29 10.39 5.39 13.55
C LEU A 29 9.82 6.13 12.34
N ALA A 30 9.58 7.44 12.45
CA ALA A 30 9.14 8.26 11.32
C ALA A 30 10.27 8.47 10.31
N ALA A 31 11.49 8.76 10.77
CA ALA A 31 12.67 8.85 9.91
C ALA A 31 12.93 7.52 9.19
N TRP A 32 12.86 6.40 9.91
CA TRP A 32 12.98 5.06 9.33
C TRP A 32 11.91 4.78 8.26
N CYS A 33 10.65 5.19 8.49
CA CYS A 33 9.59 5.07 7.48
C CYS A 33 9.92 5.85 6.21
N GLN A 34 10.44 7.06 6.36
CA GLN A 34 10.80 7.91 5.22
C GLN A 34 11.88 7.26 4.37
N GLU A 35 12.95 6.78 4.99
CA GLU A 35 14.07 6.15 4.31
C GLU A 35 13.68 4.81 3.68
N THR A 36 12.99 3.95 4.44
CA THR A 36 12.63 2.60 4.01
C THR A 36 11.59 2.59 2.89
N PHE A 37 10.61 3.50 2.94
CA PHE A 37 9.51 3.55 1.97
C PHE A 37 9.66 4.68 0.94
N ARG A 38 10.80 5.38 0.95
CA ARG A 38 11.09 6.55 0.08
C ARG A 38 9.96 7.56 0.05
N LEU A 39 9.45 7.90 1.24
CA LEU A 39 8.35 8.84 1.36
C LEU A 39 8.83 10.27 1.09
N PRO A 40 7.99 11.14 0.50
CA PRO A 40 8.36 12.54 0.26
C PRO A 40 8.58 13.34 1.54
N ALA A 41 7.99 12.90 2.66
CA ALA A 41 8.17 13.50 3.99
C ALA A 41 7.99 12.42 5.08
N PRO A 42 8.57 12.62 6.28
CA PRO A 42 8.39 11.71 7.39
C PRO A 42 6.94 11.79 7.92
N PRO A 43 6.33 10.65 8.30
CA PRO A 43 5.01 10.65 8.92
C PRO A 43 5.05 11.36 10.28
N GLY A 44 3.98 12.09 10.61
CA GLY A 44 3.91 12.80 11.89
C GLY A 44 3.94 11.87 13.11
N LYS A 45 4.47 12.35 14.24
CA LYS A 45 4.54 11.61 15.52
C LYS A 45 3.19 11.02 15.94
N ILE A 46 2.10 11.79 15.77
CA ILE A 46 0.74 11.35 16.10
C ILE A 46 0.32 10.17 15.21
N THR A 47 0.67 10.21 13.92
CA THR A 47 0.39 9.14 12.96
C THR A 47 1.09 7.85 13.36
N VAL A 48 2.38 7.91 13.69
CA VAL A 48 3.16 6.75 14.14
C VAL A 48 2.58 6.16 15.42
N SER A 49 2.32 6.99 16.44
CA SER A 49 1.72 6.55 17.70
C SER A 49 0.35 5.89 17.51
N ARG A 50 -0.50 6.47 16.65
CA ARG A 50 -1.81 5.91 16.30
C ARG A 50 -1.68 4.52 15.64
N ILE A 51 -0.77 4.37 14.69
CA ILE A 51 -0.52 3.10 13.99
C ILE A 51 -0.06 2.02 14.98
N LEU A 52 0.89 2.36 15.86
CA LEU A 52 1.39 1.42 16.87
C LEU A 52 0.27 0.94 17.82
N ARG A 53 -0.64 1.84 18.23
CA ARG A 53 -1.81 1.48 19.04
C ARG A 53 -2.81 0.59 18.30
N GLN A 54 -2.95 0.77 16.98
CA GLN A 54 -3.88 0.01 16.14
C GLN A 54 -3.31 -1.32 15.62
N LYS A 55 -2.10 -1.72 16.07
CA LYS A 55 -1.42 -2.95 15.63
C LYS A 55 -2.30 -4.21 15.66
N ALA A 56 -3.10 -4.39 16.72
CA ALA A 56 -3.97 -5.55 16.86
C ALA A 56 -5.08 -5.59 15.79
N VAL A 57 -5.60 -4.42 15.41
CA VAL A 57 -6.62 -4.25 14.37
C VAL A 57 -5.99 -4.43 12.98
N LEU A 58 -4.81 -3.86 12.76
CA LEU A 58 -4.07 -3.97 11.49
C LEU A 58 -3.72 -5.41 11.13
N ARG A 59 -3.47 -6.28 12.12
CA ARG A 59 -3.22 -7.71 11.89
C ARG A 59 -4.45 -8.53 11.53
N ARG A 60 -5.64 -8.08 11.94
CA ARG A 60 -6.91 -8.76 11.64
C ARG A 60 -7.51 -8.31 10.31
N ILE A 61 -7.12 -7.14 9.82
CA ILE A 61 -7.53 -6.67 8.50
C ILE A 61 -6.74 -7.47 7.48
N GLU A 62 -7.40 -8.46 6.88
CA GLU A 62 -7.00 -9.07 5.63
C GLU A 62 -6.61 -7.94 4.66
N ILE A 63 -5.42 -8.03 4.05
CA ILE A 63 -4.86 -6.95 3.25
C ILE A 63 -5.83 -6.67 2.11
N ASP A 64 -6.68 -5.67 2.29
CA ASP A 64 -7.65 -5.23 1.30
C ASP A 64 -6.89 -4.43 0.23
N TYR A 65 -6.21 -5.18 -0.65
CA TYR A 65 -5.49 -4.65 -1.80
C TYR A 65 -6.38 -3.73 -2.63
N ARG A 66 -7.69 -4.05 -2.74
CA ARG A 66 -8.68 -3.27 -3.49
C ARG A 66 -8.92 -1.91 -2.83
N GLY A 67 -9.18 -1.88 -1.52
CA GLY A 67 -9.40 -0.65 -0.77
C GLY A 67 -8.16 0.25 -0.70
N ASP A 68 -6.97 -0.34 -0.57
CA ASP A 68 -5.71 0.40 -0.52
C ASP A 68 -5.31 0.95 -1.91
N LEU A 69 -5.58 0.21 -3.00
CA LEU A 69 -5.42 0.71 -4.38
C LEU A 69 -6.38 1.86 -4.69
N CYS A 70 -7.65 1.76 -4.29
CA CYS A 70 -8.66 2.79 -4.55
C CYS A 70 -8.40 4.12 -3.83
N ARG A 71 -7.70 4.10 -2.69
CA ARG A 71 -7.37 5.29 -1.88
C ARG A 71 -6.15 6.05 -2.38
N MET A 72 -5.26 5.41 -3.14
CA MET A 72 -4.01 6.02 -3.63
C MET A 72 -4.05 6.44 -5.11
N ARG A 73 -4.98 5.93 -5.91
CA ARG A 73 -5.00 6.16 -7.35
C ARG A 73 -5.82 7.39 -7.71
N ALA A 74 -5.13 8.43 -8.19
CA ALA A 74 -5.75 9.57 -8.87
C ALA A 74 -6.66 9.08 -10.02
N PRO A 75 -7.70 9.84 -10.41
CA PRO A 75 -8.74 9.39 -11.33
C PRO A 75 -8.22 8.76 -12.63
N HIS A 76 -7.10 9.26 -13.16
CA HIS A 76 -6.45 8.75 -14.38
C HIS A 76 -5.94 7.30 -14.25
N MET A 77 -5.53 6.88 -13.06
CA MET A 77 -5.03 5.51 -12.85
C MET A 77 -6.16 4.47 -12.86
N ARG A 78 -7.41 4.86 -12.53
CA ARG A 78 -8.57 3.98 -12.64
C ARG A 78 -8.97 3.72 -14.09
N LEU A 79 -8.81 4.74 -14.94
CA LEU A 79 -9.04 4.61 -16.38
C LEU A 79 -8.00 3.66 -17.01
N LEU A 80 -6.73 3.80 -16.62
CA LEU A 80 -5.67 2.90 -17.04
C LEU A 80 -5.93 1.44 -16.63
N GLU A 81 -6.34 1.20 -15.37
CA GLU A 81 -6.71 -0.15 -14.90
C GLU A 81 -7.83 -0.76 -15.74
N ARG A 82 -8.88 0.02 -16.04
CA ARG A 82 -9.99 -0.44 -16.87
C ARG A 82 -9.51 -0.85 -18.26
N HIS A 83 -8.68 -0.01 -18.89
CA HIS A 83 -8.15 -0.31 -20.22
C HIS A 83 -7.19 -1.51 -20.22
N LEU A 84 -6.38 -1.69 -19.17
CA LEU A 84 -5.51 -2.86 -19.05
C LEU A 84 -6.32 -4.16 -18.92
N VAL A 85 -7.39 -4.16 -18.12
CA VAL A 85 -8.27 -5.33 -18.00
C VAL A 85 -8.96 -5.63 -19.32
N GLU A 86 -9.53 -4.62 -19.98
CA GLU A 86 -10.19 -4.76 -21.28
C GLU A 86 -9.23 -5.30 -22.35
N PHE A 87 -7.99 -4.77 -22.40
CA PHE A 87 -6.96 -5.27 -23.31
C PHE A 87 -6.60 -6.74 -23.06
N LEU A 88 -6.40 -7.12 -21.80
CA LEU A 88 -6.05 -8.51 -21.45
C LEU A 88 -7.19 -9.47 -21.80
N THR A 89 -8.45 -9.11 -21.53
CA THR A 89 -9.61 -9.93 -21.91
C THR A 89 -9.68 -10.13 -23.43
N LEU A 90 -9.55 -9.05 -24.20
CA LEU A 90 -9.55 -9.13 -25.67
C LEU A 90 -8.38 -9.97 -26.20
N PHE A 91 -7.21 -9.86 -25.57
CA PHE A 91 -6.04 -10.64 -25.94
C PHE A 91 -6.22 -12.13 -25.64
N GLU A 92 -6.80 -12.48 -24.49
CA GLU A 92 -7.14 -13.86 -24.13
C GLU A 92 -8.17 -14.46 -25.10
N GLU A 93 -9.22 -13.71 -25.45
CA GLU A 93 -10.23 -14.12 -26.44
C GLU A 93 -9.61 -14.34 -27.82
N TRP A 94 -8.72 -13.44 -28.24
CA TRP A 94 -7.98 -13.56 -29.49
C TRP A 94 -7.05 -14.77 -29.50
N LEU A 95 -6.31 -15.02 -28.42
CA LEU A 95 -5.46 -16.21 -28.28
C LEU A 95 -6.28 -17.51 -28.35
N LEU A 96 -7.44 -17.54 -27.69
CA LEU A 96 -8.35 -18.70 -27.71
C LEU A 96 -8.92 -18.97 -29.11
N GLN A 97 -9.23 -17.91 -29.86
CA GLN A 97 -9.69 -18.03 -31.25
C GLN A 97 -8.56 -18.47 -32.19
N SER A 98 -7.35 -17.92 -32.01
CA SER A 98 -6.19 -18.22 -32.85
C SER A 98 -5.64 -19.63 -32.61
N SER A 99 -5.83 -20.19 -31.40
CA SER A 99 -5.50 -21.58 -31.07
C SER A 99 -6.51 -22.60 -31.64
N ARG A 100 -7.70 -22.15 -32.06
CA ARG A 100 -8.76 -23.02 -32.63
C ARG A 100 -8.67 -23.22 -34.14
N TYR A 101 -7.81 -22.49 -34.85
CA TYR A 101 -7.58 -22.66 -36.28
C TYR A 101 -6.07 -22.78 -36.56
N PRO A 102 -5.53 -24.01 -36.72
CA PRO A 102 -4.19 -24.22 -37.25
C PRO A 102 -4.10 -23.88 -38.74
#